data_AF-A0A524KPJ6-F1
#
_entry.id   AF-A0A524KPJ6-F1
#
_cell.length_a   1.000
_cell.length_b   1.000
_cell.length_c   1.000
_cell.angle_alpha   90.00
_cell.angle_beta   90.00
_cell.angle_gamma   90.00
#
_symmetry.space_group_name_H-M   'P 1'
#
loop_
_entity.id
_entity.type
_entity.pdbx_description
1 polymer ?
#
loop_
_entity_poly.entity_id
_entity_poly.type
_entity_poly.pdbx_seq_one_letter_code
_entity_poly.pdbx_strand_id
1 'polypeptide(L)'
;MADHRKSFRPRRLAFDGRLLPRGRLIGVALALLSALALAPAPVLAQDIGLKTGSDSLAAGKYEAAIRQLSATVNDEDATPGQAAKALYLRGIAYRKAGQPGRAIADLGAALWLGLPTSDKVRALVNKGLAYKAAGLSSQGDAEL
;
A
#
# COMPACT_ATOMS: atom_id res chain seq x y z
N MET A 1 27.14 -45.83 -76.85
CA MET A 1 26.36 -44.85 -77.64
C MET A 1 26.69 -43.46 -77.12
N ALA A 2 27.55 -42.70 -77.79
CA ALA A 2 27.26 -41.86 -78.96
C ALA A 2 26.61 -40.52 -78.56
N ASP A 3 27.49 -39.51 -78.60
CA ASP A 3 27.33 -38.06 -78.56
C ASP A 3 26.24 -37.54 -79.50
N HIS A 4 25.35 -36.67 -79.03
CA HIS A 4 24.58 -35.76 -79.89
C HIS A 4 24.37 -34.39 -79.23
N ARG A 5 25.35 -33.53 -79.47
CA ARG A 5 25.24 -32.06 -79.51
C ARG A 5 23.96 -31.59 -80.20
N LYS A 6 23.34 -30.53 -79.65
CA LYS A 6 22.52 -29.45 -80.28
C LYS A 6 21.88 -28.67 -79.10
N SER A 7 21.83 -27.35 -78.99
CA SER A 7 22.19 -26.23 -79.83
C SER A 7 22.15 -24.99 -78.93
N PHE A 8 23.21 -24.19 -78.97
CA PHE A 8 23.33 -22.91 -78.27
C PHE A 8 22.40 -21.87 -78.90
N ARG A 9 21.53 -21.21 -78.11
CA ARG A 9 20.82 -19.99 -78.51
C ARG A 9 21.02 -18.91 -77.44
N PRO A 10 21.85 -17.89 -77.67
CA PRO A 10 22.00 -16.80 -76.70
C PRO A 10 20.86 -15.80 -76.92
N ARG A 11 19.93 -15.72 -75.97
CA ARG A 11 18.99 -14.59 -75.92
C ARG A 11 19.59 -13.52 -75.02
N ARG A 12 20.24 -12.54 -75.65
CA ARG A 12 20.59 -11.27 -75.03
C ARG A 12 19.29 -10.59 -74.59
N LEU A 13 19.13 -10.38 -73.29
CA LEU A 13 18.24 -9.36 -72.75
C LEU A 13 19.12 -8.44 -71.92
N ALA A 14 19.17 -7.21 -72.39
CA ALA A 14 19.96 -6.13 -71.84
C ALA A 14 19.56 -5.89 -70.38
N PHE A 15 20.52 -6.04 -69.47
CA PHE A 15 20.42 -5.41 -68.15
C PHE A 15 20.71 -3.95 -68.36
N ASP A 16 19.64 -3.16 -68.35
CA ASP A 16 19.69 -1.72 -68.45
C ASP A 16 20.54 -1.18 -67.29
N GLY A 17 21.61 -0.49 -67.64
CA GLY A 17 22.50 0.13 -66.69
C GLY A 17 21.78 1.29 -66.00
N ARG A 18 21.85 1.33 -64.69
CA ARG A 18 21.93 2.62 -64.00
C ARG A 18 22.80 2.52 -62.75
N LEU A 19 23.89 3.27 -62.85
CA LEU A 19 24.96 3.45 -61.91
C LEU A 19 24.56 4.47 -60.83
N LEU A 20 24.76 4.09 -59.55
CA LEU A 20 25.22 4.92 -58.42
C LEU A 20 24.25 6.01 -57.85
N PRO A 21 24.44 6.52 -56.60
CA PRO A 21 25.57 6.32 -55.69
C PRO A 21 25.24 5.94 -54.23
N ARG A 22 26.31 5.54 -53.53
CA ARG A 22 26.40 5.35 -52.08
C ARG A 22 26.27 6.69 -51.36
N GLY A 23 25.17 6.90 -50.64
CA GLY A 23 25.04 7.93 -49.62
C GLY A 23 25.21 7.31 -48.23
N ARG A 24 26.33 7.58 -47.57
CA ARG A 24 26.44 7.44 -46.10
C ARG A 24 25.74 8.66 -45.50
N LEU A 25 24.62 8.49 -44.79
CA LEU A 25 24.30 9.35 -43.65
C LEU A 25 23.48 8.54 -42.64
N ILE A 26 24.01 8.58 -41.43
CA ILE A 26 23.58 8.02 -40.16
C ILE A 26 22.14 8.46 -39.86
N GLY A 27 21.24 7.50 -39.68
CA GLY A 27 19.90 7.71 -39.14
C GLY A 27 19.75 6.89 -37.85
N VAL A 28 20.44 7.32 -36.79
CA VAL A 28 20.26 6.77 -35.44
C VAL A 28 19.02 7.41 -34.82
N ALA A 29 18.07 6.54 -34.46
CA ALA A 29 17.11 6.62 -33.36
C ALA A 29 16.26 7.89 -33.16
N LEU A 30 14.93 7.70 -33.16
CA LEU A 30 14.17 7.79 -31.91
C LEU A 30 12.80 7.11 -32.09
N ALA A 31 12.72 5.83 -31.74
CA ALA A 31 11.44 5.24 -31.40
C ALA A 31 11.02 5.85 -30.07
N LEU A 32 10.00 6.71 -30.09
CA LEU A 32 9.34 7.18 -28.87
C LEU A 32 8.56 6.01 -28.27
N LEU A 33 9.29 5.13 -27.58
CA LEU A 33 8.72 4.25 -26.58
C LEU A 33 8.29 5.14 -25.42
N SER A 34 7.03 5.53 -25.43
CA SER A 34 6.35 6.09 -24.26
C SER A 34 6.41 5.03 -23.16
N ALA A 35 7.48 5.05 -22.37
CA ALA A 35 7.53 4.34 -21.11
C ALA A 35 6.51 5.01 -20.19
N LEU A 36 5.26 4.53 -20.25
CA LEU A 36 4.29 4.77 -19.20
C LEU A 36 4.89 4.14 -17.95
N ALA A 37 5.53 4.98 -17.14
CA ALA A 37 6.05 4.58 -15.84
C ALA A 37 4.86 4.06 -15.03
N LEU A 38 4.69 2.75 -15.02
CA LEU A 38 3.88 2.04 -14.05
C LEU A 38 4.65 2.13 -12.73
N ALA A 39 4.68 3.32 -12.13
CA ALA A 39 4.87 3.39 -10.70
C ALA A 39 3.76 2.52 -10.10
N PRO A 40 4.06 1.52 -9.26
CA PRO A 40 3.01 0.87 -8.51
C PRO A 40 2.32 2.01 -7.75
N ALA A 41 1.08 2.32 -8.14
CA ALA A 41 0.22 3.13 -7.29
C ALA A 41 0.28 2.47 -5.91
N PRO A 42 0.37 3.23 -4.80
CA PRO A 42 0.21 2.62 -3.50
C PRO A 42 -1.12 1.88 -3.58
N VAL A 43 -1.05 0.55 -3.61
CA VAL A 43 -2.23 -0.28 -3.46
C VAL A 43 -2.79 0.24 -2.16
N LEU A 44 -3.96 0.88 -2.21
CA LEU A 44 -4.64 1.31 -1.01
C LEU A 44 -4.77 0.04 -0.19
N ALA A 45 -3.89 -0.13 0.81
CA ALA A 45 -3.91 -1.28 1.68
C ALA A 45 -5.33 -1.28 2.24
N GLN A 46 -6.15 -2.22 1.76
CA GLN A 46 -7.51 -2.30 2.21
C GLN A 46 -7.41 -2.68 3.68
N ASP A 47 -7.61 -1.70 4.55
CA ASP A 47 -7.50 -1.90 5.99
C ASP A 47 -8.76 -2.60 6.50
N ILE A 48 -8.92 -3.86 6.06
CA ILE A 48 -10.05 -4.72 6.40
C ILE A 48 -10.10 -4.89 7.92
N GLY A 49 -8.94 -4.99 8.58
CA GLY A 49 -8.82 -5.05 10.04
C GLY A 49 -9.39 -3.83 10.73
N LEU A 50 -9.03 -2.61 10.30
CA LEU A 50 -9.50 -1.38 10.92
C LEU A 50 -10.99 -1.17 10.69
N LYS A 51 -11.45 -1.43 9.46
CA LYS A 51 -12.87 -1.29 9.13
C LYS A 51 -13.70 -2.30 9.92
N THR A 52 -13.40 -3.59 9.81
CA THR A 52 -14.19 -4.64 10.49
C THR A 52 -14.10 -4.53 12.00
N GLY A 53 -12.94 -4.12 12.52
CA GLY A 53 -12.73 -3.84 13.93
C GLY A 53 -13.55 -2.66 14.43
N SER A 54 -13.64 -1.58 13.65
CA SER A 54 -14.51 -0.44 13.94
C SER A 54 -16.00 -0.84 13.94
N ASP A 55 -16.43 -1.62 12.94
CA ASP A 55 -17.80 -2.14 12.84
C ASP A 55 -18.16 -3.02 14.05
N SER A 56 -17.25 -3.92 14.46
CA SER A 56 -17.42 -4.75 15.66
C SER A 56 -17.47 -3.93 16.94
N LEU A 57 -16.65 -2.87 17.05
CA LEU A 57 -16.66 -1.98 18.20
C LEU A 57 -18.00 -1.23 18.32
N ALA A 58 -18.51 -0.71 17.19
CA ALA A 58 -19.81 -0.06 17.13
C ALA A 58 -20.95 -1.01 17.50
N ALA A 59 -20.82 -2.29 17.13
CA ALA A 59 -21.77 -3.35 17.51
C ALA A 59 -21.61 -3.87 18.95
N GLY A 60 -20.68 -3.33 19.74
CA GLY A 60 -20.42 -3.79 21.11
C GLY A 60 -19.69 -5.15 21.22
N LYS A 61 -19.21 -5.69 20.10
CA LYS A 61 -18.50 -6.97 20.04
C LYS A 61 -17.01 -6.76 20.36
N TYR A 62 -16.71 -6.41 21.59
CA TYR A 62 -15.38 -5.92 21.99
C TYR A 62 -14.25 -6.92 21.70
N GLU A 63 -14.44 -8.22 21.98
CA GLU A 63 -13.42 -9.24 21.68
C GLU A 63 -13.16 -9.42 20.19
N ALA A 64 -14.21 -9.31 19.35
CA ALA A 64 -14.04 -9.34 17.89
C ALA A 64 -13.31 -8.09 17.40
N ALA A 65 -13.68 -6.92 17.91
CA ALA A 65 -13.02 -5.66 17.62
C ALA A 65 -11.53 -5.71 18.00
N ILE A 66 -11.20 -6.23 19.18
CA ILE A 66 -9.80 -6.38 19.63
C ILE A 66 -9.00 -7.23 18.65
N ARG A 67 -9.52 -8.39 18.23
CA ARG A 67 -8.80 -9.27 17.28
C ARG A 67 -8.62 -8.60 15.92
N GLN A 68 -9.67 -7.99 15.38
CA GLN A 68 -9.65 -7.36 14.06
C GLN A 68 -8.74 -6.13 14.01
N LEU A 69 -8.80 -5.27 15.03
CA LEU A 69 -7.91 -4.11 15.13
C LEU A 69 -6.46 -4.53 15.37
N SER A 70 -6.23 -5.65 16.08
CA SER A 70 -4.87 -6.19 16.26
C SER A 70 -4.26 -6.65 14.94
N ALA A 71 -5.06 -7.10 13.98
CA ALA A 71 -4.54 -7.43 12.65
C ALA A 71 -3.91 -6.19 12.01
N THR A 72 -4.58 -5.03 12.03
CA THR A 72 -4.02 -3.77 11.51
C THR A 72 -2.79 -3.30 12.30
N VAL A 73 -2.80 -3.42 13.63
CA VAL A 73 -1.65 -3.00 14.46
C VAL A 73 -0.39 -3.82 14.17
N ASN A 74 -0.56 -5.08 13.80
CA ASN A 74 0.53 -6.02 13.51
C ASN A 74 0.85 -6.12 12.02
N ASP A 75 0.16 -5.36 11.17
CA ASP A 75 0.37 -5.35 9.72
C ASP A 75 1.61 -4.49 9.39
N GLU A 76 2.60 -5.10 8.75
CA GLU A 76 3.85 -4.43 8.36
C GLU A 76 3.62 -3.34 7.30
N ASP A 77 2.54 -3.46 6.53
CA ASP A 77 2.16 -2.51 5.49
C ASP A 77 1.26 -1.38 6.01
N ALA A 78 0.84 -1.43 7.28
CA ALA A 78 -0.01 -0.39 7.87
C ALA A 78 0.73 0.94 7.98
N THR A 79 0.10 2.00 7.49
CA THR A 79 0.62 3.36 7.69
C THR A 79 0.59 3.73 9.18
N PRO A 80 1.46 4.66 9.63
CA PRO A 80 1.43 5.14 11.01
C PRO A 80 0.06 5.68 11.44
N GLY A 81 -0.69 6.30 10.52
CA GLY A 81 -2.04 6.79 10.77
C GLY A 81 -3.06 5.66 10.97
N GLN A 82 -2.96 4.58 10.19
CA GLN A 82 -3.79 3.38 10.38
C GLN A 82 -3.48 2.68 11.69
N ALA A 83 -2.20 2.48 11.99
CA ALA A 83 -1.76 1.90 13.27
C ALA A 83 -2.23 2.75 14.47
N ALA A 84 -2.06 4.08 14.42
CA ALA A 84 -2.54 5.00 15.45
C ALA A 84 -4.06 4.91 15.63
N LYS A 85 -4.83 4.87 14.53
CA LYS A 85 -6.29 4.76 14.59
C LYS A 85 -6.73 3.39 15.14
N ALA A 86 -6.06 2.31 14.73
CA ALA A 86 -6.34 0.95 15.19
C ALA A 86 -6.07 0.81 16.70
N LEU A 87 -4.92 1.31 17.18
CA LEU A 87 -4.58 1.37 18.60
C LEU A 87 -5.62 2.19 19.39
N TYR A 88 -6.03 3.36 18.89
CA TYR A 88 -7.05 4.17 19.53
C TYR A 88 -8.38 3.40 19.71
N LEU A 89 -8.87 2.77 18.64
CA LEU A 89 -10.11 2.00 18.69
C LEU A 89 -9.97 0.74 19.55
N ARG A 90 -8.80 0.08 19.53
CA ARG A 90 -8.54 -1.14 20.31
C ARG A 90 -8.44 -0.81 21.79
N GLY A 91 -7.88 0.35 22.14
CA GLY A 91 -7.89 0.89 23.49
C GLY A 91 -9.30 1.14 24.02
N ILE A 92 -10.21 1.69 23.19
CA ILE A 92 -11.64 1.80 23.56
C ILE A 92 -12.26 0.42 23.80
N ALA A 93 -11.99 -0.53 22.91
CA ALA A 93 -12.50 -1.90 23.04
C ALA A 93 -12.02 -2.57 24.33
N TYR A 94 -10.72 -2.47 24.66
CA TYR A 94 -10.17 -2.99 25.91
C TYR A 94 -10.81 -2.35 27.14
N ARG A 95 -11.01 -1.02 27.14
CA ARG A 95 -11.68 -0.33 28.26
C ARG A 95 -13.09 -0.85 28.46
N LYS A 96 -13.82 -1.06 27.36
CA LYS A 96 -15.19 -1.59 27.38
C LYS A 96 -15.27 -3.07 27.75
N ALA A 97 -14.21 -3.84 27.45
CA ALA A 97 -14.06 -5.23 27.84
C ALA A 97 -13.55 -5.43 29.28
N GLY A 98 -13.40 -4.36 30.08
CA GLY A 98 -12.92 -4.45 31.45
C GLY A 98 -11.40 -4.68 31.58
N GLN A 99 -10.63 -4.31 30.56
CA GLN A 99 -9.18 -4.47 30.49
C GLN A 99 -8.46 -3.10 30.51
N PRO A 100 -8.60 -2.29 31.57
CA PRO A 100 -8.20 -0.88 31.56
C PRO A 100 -6.69 -0.67 31.40
N GLY A 101 -5.83 -1.56 31.92
CA GLY A 101 -4.38 -1.46 31.74
C GLY A 101 -3.96 -1.54 30.27
N ARG A 102 -4.56 -2.45 29.50
CA ARG A 102 -4.31 -2.57 28.06
C ARG A 102 -4.85 -1.36 27.30
N ALA A 103 -5.99 -0.83 27.74
CA ALA A 103 -6.55 0.38 27.17
C ALA A 103 -5.62 1.59 27.35
N ILE A 104 -5.03 1.77 28.53
CA ILE A 104 -4.07 2.86 28.80
C ILE A 104 -2.87 2.75 27.85
N ALA A 105 -2.31 1.55 27.70
CA ALA A 105 -1.16 1.31 26.83
C ALA A 105 -1.47 1.64 25.36
N ASP A 106 -2.56 1.10 24.81
CA ASP A 106 -2.96 1.32 23.42
C ASP A 106 -3.30 2.80 23.15
N LEU A 107 -3.99 3.47 24.07
CA LEU A 107 -4.35 4.89 23.92
C LEU A 107 -3.11 5.79 24.01
N GLY A 108 -2.15 5.46 24.87
CA GLY A 108 -0.86 6.13 24.94
C GLY A 108 -0.06 5.98 23.65
N ALA A 109 0.02 4.76 23.13
CA ALA A 109 0.70 4.48 21.86
C ALA A 109 0.04 5.21 20.67
N ALA A 110 -1.29 5.26 20.63
CA ALA A 110 -2.01 6.01 19.60
C ALA A 110 -1.71 7.51 19.63
N LEU A 111 -1.66 8.10 20.83
CA LEU A 111 -1.29 9.51 21.02
C LEU A 111 0.15 9.77 20.56
N TRP A 112 1.08 8.87 20.90
CA TRP A 112 2.48 8.96 20.53
C TRP A 112 2.70 8.86 19.01
N LEU A 113 2.01 7.94 18.32
CA LEU A 113 2.09 7.78 16.86
C LEU A 113 1.47 8.95 16.08
N GLY A 114 0.68 9.79 16.73
CA GLY A 114 0.15 11.02 16.13
C GLY A 114 -1.24 10.86 15.54
N LEU A 115 -2.27 10.81 16.40
CA LEU A 115 -3.66 10.96 15.98
C LEU A 115 -3.96 12.35 15.39
N PRO A 116 -4.95 12.48 14.49
CA PRO A 116 -5.49 13.77 14.12
C PRO A 116 -6.08 14.47 15.35
N THR A 117 -6.06 15.81 15.37
CA THR A 117 -6.45 16.63 16.55
C THR A 117 -7.82 16.27 17.11
N SER A 118 -8.80 15.97 16.24
CA SER A 118 -10.14 15.56 16.63
C SER A 118 -10.20 14.24 17.41
N ASP A 119 -9.30 13.30 17.09
CA ASP A 119 -9.21 12.01 17.79
C ASP A 119 -8.31 12.09 19.02
N LYS A 120 -7.28 12.96 19.03
CA LYS A 120 -6.39 13.16 20.19
C LYS A 120 -7.18 13.47 21.47
N VAL A 121 -8.10 14.44 21.40
CA VAL A 121 -8.93 14.81 22.57
C VAL A 121 -9.75 13.62 23.07
N ARG A 122 -10.34 12.85 22.14
CA ARG A 122 -11.14 11.66 22.50
C ARG A 122 -10.28 10.54 23.07
N ALA A 123 -9.05 10.37 22.57
CA ALA A 123 -8.10 9.40 23.08
C ALA A 123 -7.67 9.74 24.51
N LEU A 124 -7.33 11.01 24.78
CA LEU A 124 -7.02 11.52 26.12
C LEU A 124 -8.17 11.27 27.11
N VAL A 125 -9.40 11.62 26.73
CA VAL A 125 -10.60 11.35 27.54
C VAL A 125 -10.75 9.85 27.83
N ASN A 126 -10.62 8.99 26.80
CA ASN A 126 -10.72 7.55 27.00
C ASN A 126 -9.59 7.00 27.87
N LYS A 127 -8.39 7.59 27.83
CA LYS A 127 -7.24 7.19 28.63
C LYS A 127 -7.48 7.54 30.10
N GLY A 128 -7.95 8.76 30.39
CA GLY A 128 -8.37 9.16 31.75
C GLY A 128 -9.47 8.26 32.33
N LEU A 129 -10.48 7.91 31.51
CA LEU A 129 -11.50 6.93 31.91
C LEU A 129 -10.93 5.54 32.19
N ALA A 130 -9.89 5.12 31.45
CA ALA A 130 -9.21 3.86 31.69
C ALA A 130 -8.39 3.90 32.98
N TYR A 131 -7.68 5.00 33.29
CA TYR A 131 -7.01 5.18 34.60
C TYR A 131 -7.99 5.10 35.76
N LYS A 132 -9.12 5.80 35.67
CA LYS A 132 -10.19 5.71 36.68
C LYS A 132 -10.69 4.28 36.84
N ALA A 133 -10.93 3.56 35.74
CA ALA A 133 -11.37 2.16 35.76
C ALA A 133 -10.30 1.21 36.34
N ALA A 134 -9.01 1.55 36.22
CA ALA A 134 -7.91 0.82 36.85
C ALA A 134 -7.70 1.18 38.33
N GLY A 135 -8.44 2.15 38.89
CA GLY A 135 -8.19 2.66 40.24
C GLY A 135 -6.95 3.57 40.35
N LEU A 136 -6.42 4.03 39.23
CA LEU A 136 -5.19 4.82 39.12
C LEU A 136 -5.46 6.31 38.87
N SER A 137 -6.52 6.85 39.47
CA SER A 137 -7.04 8.19 39.16
C SER A 137 -6.00 9.31 39.31
N SER A 138 -5.07 9.21 40.26
CA SER A 138 -3.99 10.21 40.45
C SER A 138 -2.95 10.24 39.33
N GLN A 139 -2.80 9.16 38.57
CA GLN A 139 -1.88 9.10 37.41
C GLN A 139 -2.55 9.63 36.14
N GLY A 140 -3.87 9.47 36.03
CA GLY A 140 -4.64 9.95 34.88
C GLY A 140 -4.59 11.47 34.72
N ASP A 141 -4.60 12.22 35.83
CA ASP A 141 -4.60 13.69 35.79
C ASP A 141 -3.22 14.30 35.49
N ALA A 142 -2.14 13.54 35.71
CA ALA A 142 -0.77 14.02 35.50
C ALA A 142 -0.27 13.85 34.04
N GLU A 143 -0.96 13.04 33.23
CA GLU A 143 -0.56 12.70 31.86
C GLU A 143 -1.49 13.26 30.76
N LEU A 144 -2.42 14.14 31.11
CA LEU A 144 -3.35 14.83 30.18
C LEU A 144 -2.86 16.22 29.81
#